data_AF-A0A820WS20-F1
#
_entry.id   AF-A0A820WS20-F1
#
_cell.length_a   1.000
_cell.length_b   1.000
_cell.length_c   1.000
_cell.angle_alpha   90.00
_cell.angle_beta   90.00
_cell.angle_gamma   90.00
#
_symmetry.space_group_name_H-M   'P 1'
#
loop_
_entity.id
_entity.type
_entity.pdbx_description
1 polymer ?
#
loop_
_entity_poly.entity_id
_entity_poly.type
_entity_poly.pdbx_seq_one_letter_code
_entity_poly.pdbx_strand_id
1 'polypeptide(L)'
;KKSSAWWKAKNENGQEGWIPSNYVAKRDSLESESWYFKSIRRIDAEKQLMSDTNEHGSFLIRDSETRRTDFSLSIRDNDSIKHYRIRQTDDNRFYIARRITFRSLPELVSHYSKTSDGLCVNLRKPCVHIVKPEPDGLSHNLVDKWEIDRRDLRLIRSLGSGQFGDVWEGLWNNRMPVAIKT
;
A
#
# COMPACT_ATOMS: atom_id res chain seq x y z
N LYS A 1 18.77 -4.16 -13.01
CA LYS A 1 17.75 -4.94 -13.76
C LYS A 1 16.38 -4.43 -13.32
N LYS A 2 15.62 -3.73 -14.18
CA LYS A 2 14.24 -3.34 -13.86
C LYS A 2 13.45 -4.64 -13.66
N SER A 3 12.84 -4.82 -12.49
CA SER A 3 11.88 -5.90 -12.26
C SER A 3 10.74 -5.73 -13.25
N SER A 4 10.36 -6.79 -13.96
CA SER A 4 9.15 -6.77 -14.80
C SER A 4 7.97 -6.42 -13.90
N ALA A 5 7.22 -5.37 -14.25
CA ALA A 5 6.05 -4.93 -13.49
C ALA A 5 4.93 -5.98 -13.47
N TRP A 6 4.95 -6.92 -14.43
CA TRP A 6 4.01 -8.02 -14.55
C TRP A 6 4.72 -9.36 -14.42
N TRP A 7 4.15 -10.26 -13.60
CA TRP A 7 4.67 -11.60 -13.36
C TRP A 7 3.69 -12.65 -13.86
N LYS A 8 4.20 -13.76 -14.39
CA LYS A 8 3.38 -14.93 -14.72
C LYS A 8 3.18 -15.75 -13.44
N ALA A 9 1.92 -16.02 -13.10
CA ALA A 9 1.52 -16.73 -11.88
C ALA A 9 0.50 -17.83 -12.17
N LYS A 10 0.37 -18.77 -11.23
CA LYS A 10 -0.60 -19.86 -11.26
C LYS A 10 -1.41 -19.84 -9.97
N ASN A 11 -2.74 -19.88 -10.07
CA ASN A 11 -3.61 -19.93 -8.89
C ASN A 11 -3.81 -21.35 -8.36
N GLU A 12 -4.53 -21.49 -7.24
CA GLU A 12 -4.82 -22.78 -6.59
C GLU A 12 -5.64 -23.73 -7.48
N ASN A 13 -6.47 -23.18 -8.37
CA ASN A 13 -7.24 -23.94 -9.36
C ASN A 13 -6.41 -24.37 -10.58
N GLY A 14 -5.11 -24.09 -10.58
CA GLY A 14 -4.19 -24.43 -11.65
C GLY A 14 -4.24 -23.52 -12.88
N GLN A 15 -5.00 -22.43 -12.84
CA GLN A 15 -5.10 -21.46 -13.93
C GLN A 15 -3.87 -20.56 -13.95
N GLU A 16 -3.27 -20.38 -15.13
CA GLU A 16 -2.12 -19.50 -15.34
C GLU A 16 -2.56 -18.14 -15.90
N GLY A 17 -1.88 -17.07 -15.48
CA GLY A 17 -2.12 -15.72 -15.97
C GLY A 17 -1.02 -14.74 -15.59
N TRP A 18 -1.14 -13.52 -16.09
CA TRP A 18 -0.26 -12.41 -15.72
C TRP A 18 -0.89 -11.59 -14.61
N ILE A 19 -0.09 -11.23 -13.62
CA ILE A 19 -0.51 -10.42 -12.48
C ILE A 19 0.43 -9.22 -12.31
N PRO A 20 -0.08 -8.08 -11.84
CA PRO A 20 0.79 -6.98 -11.43
C PRO A 20 1.64 -7.41 -10.23
N SER A 21 2.95 -7.24 -10.34
CA SER A 21 3.90 -7.63 -9.27
C SER A 21 3.71 -6.83 -7.98
N ASN A 22 3.22 -5.59 -8.07
CA ASN A 22 2.91 -4.73 -6.93
C ASN A 22 1.64 -5.12 -6.16
N TYR A 23 0.85 -6.08 -6.66
CA TYR A 23 -0.33 -6.62 -5.97
C TYR A 23 -0.01 -7.84 -5.11
N VAL A 24 1.22 -8.35 -5.16
CA VAL A 24 1.62 -9.56 -4.46
C VAL A 24 2.85 -9.32 -3.60
N ALA A 25 2.93 -10.09 -2.52
CA ALA A 25 4.08 -10.20 -1.65
C ALA A 25 4.51 -11.66 -1.57
N LYS A 26 5.77 -11.89 -1.21
CA LYS A 26 6.20 -13.26 -0.89
C LYS A 26 5.43 -13.72 0.34
N ARG A 27 5.02 -14.98 0.35
CA ARG A 27 4.40 -15.57 1.54
C ARG A 27 5.35 -15.44 2.73
N ASP A 28 4.80 -15.13 3.89
CA ASP A 28 5.55 -15.02 5.15
C ASP A 28 6.60 -13.88 5.16
N SER A 29 6.52 -12.95 4.20
CA SER A 29 7.37 -11.74 4.19
C SER A 29 6.67 -10.57 4.89
N LEU A 30 7.45 -9.56 5.30
CA LEU A 30 6.91 -8.37 5.93
C LEU A 30 5.89 -7.65 5.03
N GLU A 31 6.08 -7.69 3.71
CA GLU A 31 5.15 -7.14 2.72
C GLU A 31 3.81 -7.86 2.64
N SER A 32 3.69 -9.06 3.22
CA SER A 32 2.41 -9.79 3.33
C SER A 32 1.58 -9.34 4.53
N GLU A 33 2.16 -8.59 5.46
CA GLU A 33 1.47 -8.08 6.64
C GLU A 33 0.56 -6.90 6.28
N SER A 34 -0.73 -7.02 6.58
CA SER A 34 -1.75 -5.99 6.26
C SER A 34 -1.51 -4.63 6.93
N TRP A 35 -0.70 -4.57 8.00
CA TRP A 35 -0.34 -3.34 8.71
C TRP A 35 0.97 -2.72 8.20
N TYR A 36 1.67 -3.33 7.24
CA TYR A 36 2.94 -2.84 6.73
C TYR A 36 2.79 -2.08 5.40
N PHE A 37 3.16 -0.79 5.42
CA PHE A 37 2.91 0.17 4.34
C PHE A 37 4.19 0.57 3.60
N LYS A 38 5.27 -0.22 3.73
CA LYS A 38 6.56 0.01 3.05
C LYS A 38 7.02 1.47 3.21
N SER A 39 7.39 2.13 2.11
CA SER A 39 7.95 3.48 2.07
C SER A 39 6.92 4.61 1.98
N ILE A 40 5.72 4.45 2.55
CA ILE A 40 4.75 5.56 2.67
C ILE A 40 5.35 6.69 3.51
N ARG A 41 5.14 7.94 3.09
CA ARG A 41 5.61 9.12 3.83
C ARG A 41 4.79 9.33 5.09
N ARG A 42 5.36 10.05 6.06
CA ARG A 42 4.64 10.41 7.29
C ARG A 42 3.29 11.06 7.01
N ILE A 43 3.27 12.07 6.14
CA ILE A 43 2.07 12.84 5.83
C ILE A 43 1.00 12.00 5.13
N ASP A 44 1.41 11.02 4.32
CA ASP A 44 0.49 10.14 3.60
C ASP A 44 -0.07 9.08 4.55
N ALA A 45 0.73 8.58 5.50
CA ALA A 45 0.27 7.71 6.58
C ALA A 45 -0.74 8.42 7.51
N GLU A 46 -0.51 9.69 7.85
CA GLU A 46 -1.44 10.49 8.65
C GLU A 46 -2.79 10.63 7.93
N LYS A 47 -2.78 11.04 6.64
CA LYS A 47 -4.01 11.13 5.83
C LYS A 47 -4.77 9.81 5.77
N GLN A 48 -4.06 8.70 5.60
CA GLN A 48 -4.68 7.39 5.48
C GLN A 48 -5.33 6.94 6.79
N LEU A 49 -4.63 7.10 7.92
CA LEU A 49 -5.16 6.76 9.24
C LEU A 49 -6.35 7.65 9.63
N MET A 50 -6.38 8.91 9.20
CA MET A 50 -7.48 9.84 9.50
C MET A 50 -8.76 9.59 8.71
N SER A 51 -8.76 8.68 7.72
CA SER A 51 -9.98 8.26 7.01
C SER A 51 -11.05 7.71 7.96
N ASP A 52 -12.32 7.97 7.65
CA ASP A 52 -13.49 7.53 8.42
C ASP A 52 -13.62 5.99 8.50
N THR A 53 -12.92 5.28 7.62
CA THR A 53 -12.83 3.81 7.65
C THR A 53 -11.97 3.26 8.78
N ASN A 54 -11.14 4.10 9.40
CA ASN A 54 -10.22 3.74 10.47
C ASN A 54 -10.75 4.26 11.82
N GLU A 55 -10.41 3.56 12.90
CA GLU A 55 -10.94 3.84 14.25
C GLU A 55 -9.80 4.18 15.22
N HIS A 56 -10.15 4.63 16.42
CA HIS A 56 -9.18 4.78 17.51
C HIS A 56 -8.43 3.46 17.76
N GLY A 57 -7.10 3.51 17.78
CA GLY A 57 -6.21 2.34 17.85
C GLY A 57 -5.86 1.73 16.49
N SER A 58 -6.38 2.26 15.38
CA SER A 58 -5.92 1.86 14.04
C SER A 58 -4.45 2.25 13.85
N PHE A 59 -3.68 1.39 13.18
CA PHE A 59 -2.24 1.59 13.08
C PHE A 59 -1.64 1.08 11.76
N LEU A 60 -0.44 1.57 11.45
CA LEU A 60 0.41 1.03 10.41
C LEU A 60 1.89 1.12 10.80
N ILE A 61 2.71 0.25 10.22
CA ILE A 61 4.17 0.33 10.27
C ILE A 61 4.68 0.65 8.87
N ARG A 62 5.64 1.57 8.81
CA ARG A 62 6.27 2.05 7.57
C ARG A 62 7.79 2.15 7.76
N ASP A 63 8.51 2.20 6.65
CA ASP A 63 9.94 2.50 6.65
C ASP A 63 10.20 3.87 7.27
N SER A 64 11.31 3.98 8.02
CA SER A 64 11.74 5.28 8.53
C SER A 64 12.33 6.12 7.40
N GLU A 65 11.80 7.33 7.23
CA GLU A 65 12.32 8.33 6.28
C GLU A 65 13.74 8.81 6.65
N THR A 66 14.18 8.59 7.89
CA THR A 66 15.46 9.11 8.41
C THR A 66 16.58 8.07 8.49
N ARG A 67 16.25 6.78 8.64
CA ARG A 67 17.24 5.69 8.74
C ARG A 67 16.70 4.43 8.09
N ARG A 68 17.44 3.89 7.12
CA ARG A 68 17.04 2.72 6.32
C ARG A 68 16.78 1.44 7.13
N THR A 69 17.37 1.31 8.32
CA THR A 69 17.23 0.13 9.20
C THR A 69 16.09 0.27 10.20
N ASP A 70 15.53 1.47 10.36
CA ASP A 70 14.50 1.74 11.35
C ASP A 70 13.11 1.72 10.69
N PHE A 71 12.10 1.48 11.50
CA PHE A 71 10.70 1.59 11.12
C PHE A 71 10.01 2.68 11.93
N SER A 72 8.82 3.08 11.50
CA SER A 72 7.94 3.99 12.22
C SER A 72 6.57 3.35 12.38
N LEU A 73 6.11 3.23 13.62
CA LEU A 73 4.73 2.88 13.96
C LEU A 73 3.91 4.16 14.03
N SER A 74 2.81 4.23 13.28
CA SER A 74 1.87 5.34 13.30
C SER A 74 0.52 4.83 13.80
N ILE A 75 -0.08 5.52 14.78
CA ILE A 75 -1.29 5.08 15.48
C ILE A 75 -2.29 6.23 15.51
N ARG A 76 -3.56 5.93 15.20
CA ARG A 76 -4.68 6.85 15.40
C ARG A 76 -5.10 6.84 16.85
N ASP A 77 -4.95 7.99 17.50
CA ASP A 77 -5.41 8.29 18.84
C ASP A 77 -6.52 9.33 18.74
N ASN A 78 -7.75 8.84 18.56
CA ASN A 78 -8.95 9.64 18.32
C ASN A 78 -8.79 10.50 17.06
N ASP A 79 -8.70 11.82 17.22
CA ASP A 79 -8.55 12.80 16.13
C ASP A 79 -7.10 13.22 15.89
N SER A 80 -6.14 12.49 16.48
CA SER A 80 -4.71 12.75 16.32
C SER A 80 -3.94 11.51 15.92
N ILE A 81 -2.81 11.69 15.24
CA ILE A 81 -1.89 10.60 14.90
C ILE A 81 -0.62 10.72 15.74
N LYS A 82 -0.22 9.62 16.38
CA LYS A 82 1.04 9.51 17.14
C LYS A 82 2.02 8.62 16.39
N HIS A 83 3.30 8.98 16.43
CA HIS A 83 4.37 8.23 15.78
C HIS A 83 5.42 7.76 16.77
N TYR A 84 5.77 6.49 16.68
CA TYR A 84 6.80 5.86 17.49
C TYR A 84 7.89 5.31 16.58
N ARG A 85 9.13 5.59 16.92
CA ARG A 85 10.28 5.06 16.19
C ARG A 85 10.54 3.64 16.67
N ILE A 86 10.51 2.68 15.74
CA ILE A 86 10.96 1.32 15.98
C ILE A 86 12.41 1.25 15.51
N ARG A 87 13.31 0.99 16.44
CA ARG A 87 14.74 0.83 16.16
C ARG A 87 15.12 -0.63 16.12
N GLN A 88 16.16 -0.91 15.36
CA GLN A 88 16.81 -2.22 15.33
C GLN A 88 18.07 -2.19 16.21
N THR A 89 18.29 -3.24 17.00
CA THR A 89 19.54 -3.49 17.73
C THR A 89 20.55 -4.21 16.85
N ASP A 90 21.81 -4.29 17.30
CA ASP A 90 22.89 -4.96 16.58
C ASP A 90 22.67 -6.48 16.44
N ASP A 91 21.87 -7.09 17.33
CA ASP A 91 21.43 -8.49 17.27
C ASP A 91 20.12 -8.68 16.47
N ASN A 92 19.77 -7.72 15.59
CA ASN A 92 18.60 -7.74 14.72
C ASN A 92 17.25 -7.84 15.44
N ARG A 93 17.13 -7.28 16.65
CA ARG A 93 15.86 -7.20 17.38
C ARG A 93 15.24 -5.81 17.26
N PHE A 94 13.92 -5.75 17.38
CA PHE A 94 13.14 -4.51 17.26
C PHE A 94 12.69 -3.99 18.60
N TYR A 95 12.67 -2.67 18.78
CA TYR A 95 12.14 -2.04 19.99
C TYR A 95 11.64 -0.62 19.74
N ILE A 96 10.69 -0.20 20.57
CA ILE A 96 10.28 1.21 20.71
C ILE A 96 10.96 1.80 21.95
N ALA A 97 10.81 1.13 23.10
CA ALA A 97 11.54 1.40 24.33
C ALA A 97 12.54 0.28 24.61
N ARG A 98 13.79 0.60 24.95
CA ARG A 98 14.89 -0.37 25.13
C ARG A 98 14.61 -1.47 26.17
N ARG A 99 13.64 -1.27 27.07
CA ARG A 99 13.26 -2.25 28.10
C ARG A 99 12.69 -3.55 27.55
N ILE A 100 12.11 -3.53 26.35
CA ILE A 100 11.47 -4.70 25.73
C ILE A 100 11.92 -4.76 24.26
N THR A 101 12.44 -5.90 23.83
CA THR A 101 12.92 -6.13 22.46
C THR A 101 12.28 -7.39 21.87
N PHE A 102 11.97 -7.35 20.57
CA PHE A 102 11.25 -8.39 19.84
C PHE A 102 12.10 -8.97 18.72
N ARG A 103 11.92 -10.25 18.38
CA ARG A 103 12.67 -10.87 17.28
C ARG A 103 12.13 -10.47 15.91
N SER A 104 10.88 -10.02 15.85
CA SER A 104 10.21 -9.63 14.61
C SER A 104 9.20 -8.50 14.84
N LEU A 105 8.85 -7.78 13.77
CA LEU A 105 7.77 -6.79 13.82
C LEU A 105 6.39 -7.41 14.15
N PRO A 106 6.01 -8.59 13.63
CA PRO A 106 4.80 -9.29 14.09
C PRO A 106 4.76 -9.55 15.61
N GLU A 107 5.88 -9.95 16.21
CA GLU A 107 5.96 -10.11 17.68
C GLU A 107 5.73 -8.78 18.41
N LEU A 108 6.35 -7.70 17.91
CA LEU A 108 6.14 -6.34 18.43
C LEU A 108 4.67 -5.93 18.36
N VAL A 109 4.02 -6.15 17.21
CA VAL A 109 2.59 -5.84 17.01
C VAL A 109 1.74 -6.66 17.97
N SER A 110 1.96 -7.96 18.06
CA SER A 110 1.23 -8.87 18.95
C SER A 110 1.31 -8.45 20.42
N HIS A 111 2.48 -7.98 20.87
CA HIS A 111 2.65 -7.43 22.21
C HIS A 111 1.85 -6.14 22.41
N TYR A 112 2.05 -5.14 21.54
CA TYR A 112 1.40 -3.84 21.69
C TYR A 112 -0.11 -3.86 21.41
N SER A 113 -0.63 -4.92 20.80
CA SER A 113 -2.06 -5.20 20.74
C SER A 113 -2.65 -5.61 22.09
N LYS A 114 -1.88 -6.30 22.94
CA LYS A 114 -2.32 -6.79 24.26
C LYS A 114 -2.08 -5.77 25.37
N THR A 115 -0.91 -5.12 25.37
CA THR A 115 -0.53 -4.13 26.39
C THR A 115 -0.02 -2.85 25.72
N SER A 116 -0.44 -1.68 26.19
CA SER A 116 0.01 -0.42 25.59
C SER A 116 1.47 -0.15 25.90
N ASP A 117 1.94 -0.53 27.09
CA ASP A 117 3.35 -0.49 27.50
C ASP A 117 4.07 0.85 27.17
N GLY A 118 3.34 1.96 27.36
CA GLY A 118 3.82 3.33 27.12
C GLY A 118 3.42 3.92 25.76
N LEU A 119 2.73 3.17 24.90
CA LEU A 119 1.99 3.74 23.77
C LEU A 119 0.74 4.48 24.25
N CYS A 120 0.30 5.46 23.47
CA CYS A 120 -0.93 6.23 23.70
C CYS A 120 -2.18 5.36 23.72
N VAL A 121 -2.20 4.26 22.95
CA VAL A 121 -3.27 3.27 22.88
C VAL A 121 -2.71 1.93 22.43
N ASN A 122 -3.38 0.84 22.84
CA ASN A 122 -3.16 -0.49 22.28
C ASN A 122 -3.40 -0.53 20.76
N LEU A 123 -2.62 -1.35 20.06
CA LEU A 123 -2.81 -1.60 18.64
C LEU A 123 -4.06 -2.44 18.40
N ARG A 124 -5.04 -1.88 17.69
CA ARG A 124 -6.30 -2.57 17.38
C ARG A 124 -6.26 -3.13 15.98
N LYS A 125 -6.84 -2.42 15.01
CA LYS A 125 -6.95 -2.88 13.62
C LYS A 125 -5.83 -2.29 12.74
N PRO A 126 -5.29 -3.05 11.78
CA PRO A 126 -4.47 -2.48 10.71
C PRO A 126 -5.20 -1.34 9.99
N CYS A 127 -4.45 -0.35 9.54
CA CYS A 127 -4.96 0.72 8.69
C CYS A 127 -5.49 0.14 7.37
N VAL A 128 -6.63 0.63 6.90
CA VAL A 128 -7.16 0.23 5.60
C VAL A 128 -6.34 0.87 4.47
N HIS A 129 -5.95 0.06 3.47
CA HIS A 129 -5.34 0.55 2.23
C HIS A 129 -6.38 1.25 1.34
N ILE A 130 -6.58 2.55 1.55
CA ILE A 130 -7.51 3.37 0.76
C ILE A 130 -7.10 3.43 -0.72
N VAL A 131 -5.80 3.55 -1.00
CA VAL A 131 -5.28 3.61 -2.36
C VAL A 131 -4.82 2.21 -2.75
N LYS A 132 -5.53 1.61 -3.72
CA LYS A 132 -5.02 0.41 -4.39
C LYS A 132 -3.85 0.84 -5.28
N PRO A 133 -2.71 0.12 -5.24
CA PRO A 133 -1.59 0.47 -6.08
C PRO A 133 -2.02 0.37 -7.55
N GLU A 134 -1.68 1.36 -8.36
CA GLU A 134 -1.91 1.26 -9.81
C GLU A 134 -0.87 0.29 -10.40
N PRO A 135 -1.26 -0.67 -11.25
CA PRO A 135 -0.30 -1.47 -12.02
C PRO A 135 0.59 -0.56 -12.88
N ASP A 136 1.88 -0.88 -13.05
CA ASP A 136 2.68 -0.17 -14.05
C ASP A 136 2.21 -0.59 -15.45
N GLY A 137 1.52 0.33 -16.12
CA GLY A 137 0.92 0.12 -17.43
C GLY A 137 -0.40 -0.66 -17.37
N LEU A 138 -1.11 -0.66 -18.52
CA LEU A 138 -2.47 -1.21 -18.60
C LEU A 138 -2.52 -2.75 -18.64
N SER A 139 -1.45 -3.40 -19.12
CA SER A 139 -1.33 -4.85 -19.24
C SER A 139 0.11 -5.27 -19.51
N HIS A 140 0.45 -6.53 -19.19
CA HIS A 140 1.77 -7.13 -19.45
C HIS A 140 2.21 -7.04 -20.94
N ASN A 141 1.25 -7.04 -21.88
CA ASN A 141 1.52 -6.94 -23.32
C ASN A 141 1.70 -5.49 -23.82
N LEU A 142 1.35 -4.50 -22.99
CA LEU A 142 1.43 -3.08 -23.33
C LEU A 142 2.53 -2.34 -22.57
N VAL A 143 3.27 -3.01 -21.68
CA VAL A 143 4.37 -2.38 -20.92
C VAL A 143 5.36 -1.66 -21.86
N ASP A 144 5.57 -2.19 -23.07
CA ASP A 144 6.45 -1.61 -24.09
C ASP A 144 5.70 -1.10 -25.35
N LYS A 145 4.35 -1.06 -25.33
CA LYS A 145 3.52 -0.56 -26.44
C LYS A 145 2.64 0.58 -25.94
N TRP A 146 3.15 1.80 -26.15
CA TRP A 146 2.44 3.05 -25.81
C TRP A 146 1.27 3.38 -26.75
N GLU A 147 1.30 2.86 -27.97
CA GLU A 147 0.22 3.03 -28.94
C GLU A 147 -0.80 1.90 -28.80
N ILE A 148 -2.07 2.26 -28.70
CA ILE A 148 -3.21 1.34 -28.63
C ILE A 148 -4.14 1.55 -29.83
N ASP A 149 -4.87 0.51 -30.22
CA ASP A 149 -5.89 0.64 -31.26
C ASP A 149 -7.07 1.45 -30.71
N ARG A 150 -7.53 2.47 -31.46
CA ARG A 150 -8.69 3.27 -31.07
C ARG A 150 -9.95 2.41 -30.84
N ARG A 151 -10.05 1.26 -31.50
CA ARG A 151 -11.17 0.30 -31.35
C ARG A 151 -11.23 -0.34 -29.96
N ASP A 152 -10.11 -0.36 -29.24
CA ASP A 152 -10.04 -0.89 -27.88
C ASP A 152 -10.57 0.10 -26.84
N LEU A 153 -10.85 1.35 -27.25
CA LEU A 153 -11.40 2.41 -26.39
C LEU A 153 -12.89 2.60 -26.64
N ARG A 154 -13.67 2.60 -25.57
CA ARG A 154 -15.09 2.91 -25.59
C ARG A 154 -15.38 4.16 -24.77
N LEU A 155 -15.86 5.22 -25.41
CA LEU A 155 -16.35 6.42 -24.74
C LEU A 155 -17.71 6.12 -24.09
N ILE A 156 -17.89 6.48 -22.82
CA ILE A 156 -19.12 6.21 -22.05
C ILE A 156 -19.84 7.51 -21.70
N ARG A 157 -19.16 8.43 -21.01
CA ARG A 157 -19.76 9.66 -20.51
C ARG A 157 -18.81 10.83 -20.70
N SER A 158 -19.29 11.94 -21.23
CA SER A 158 -18.49 13.17 -21.29
C SER A 158 -18.29 13.72 -19.86
N LEU A 159 -17.03 13.97 -19.50
CA LEU A 159 -16.62 14.55 -18.22
C LEU A 159 -16.40 16.07 -18.34
N GLY A 160 -16.09 16.56 -19.54
CA GLY A 160 -15.94 17.99 -19.79
C GLY A 160 -15.41 18.29 -21.19
N SER A 161 -15.50 19.56 -21.57
CA SER A 161 -15.08 20.08 -22.87
C SER A 161 -14.14 21.27 -22.69
N GLY A 162 -13.13 21.38 -23.55
CA GLY A 162 -12.16 22.47 -23.54
C GLY A 162 -11.77 22.93 -24.95
N GLN A 163 -10.94 23.96 -25.02
CA GLN A 163 -10.49 24.57 -26.29
C GLN A 163 -9.71 23.61 -27.21
N PHE A 164 -9.18 22.52 -26.66
CA PHE A 164 -8.34 21.55 -27.36
C PHE A 164 -8.96 20.15 -27.34
N GLY A 165 -10.28 20.07 -27.17
CA GLY A 165 -11.06 18.84 -27.22
C GLY A 165 -11.75 18.46 -25.91
N ASP A 166 -12.29 17.25 -25.90
CA ASP A 166 -13.18 16.75 -24.86
C ASP A 166 -12.52 15.68 -24.00
N VAL A 167 -12.95 15.58 -22.74
CA VAL A 167 -12.55 14.53 -21.80
C VAL A 167 -13.74 13.63 -21.55
N TRP A 168 -13.53 12.34 -21.73
CA TRP A 168 -14.55 11.31 -21.56
C TRP A 168 -14.12 10.30 -20.51
N GLU A 169 -15.08 9.83 -19.73
CA GLU A 169 -15.01 8.55 -19.03
C GLU A 169 -15.21 7.44 -20.06
N GLY A 170 -14.38 6.41 -20.03
CA GLY A 170 -14.46 5.29 -20.93
C GLY A 170 -13.90 3.99 -20.38
N LEU A 171 -13.91 2.96 -21.22
CA LEU A 171 -13.31 1.66 -20.94
C LEU A 171 -12.26 1.34 -21.98
N TRP A 172 -11.13 0.82 -21.53
CA TRP A 172 -10.15 0.12 -22.36
C TRP A 172 -10.41 -1.39 -22.30
N ASN A 173 -10.42 -2.04 -23.46
CA ASN A 173 -10.70 -3.48 -23.62
C ASN A 173 -11.99 -3.94 -22.91
N ASN A 174 -13.01 -3.07 -22.88
CA ASN A 174 -14.29 -3.29 -22.18
C ASN A 174 -14.19 -3.65 -20.68
N ARG A 175 -13.03 -3.50 -20.04
CA ARG A 175 -12.81 -3.97 -18.67
C ARG A 175 -12.23 -2.92 -17.75
N MET A 176 -11.30 -2.11 -18.24
CA MET A 176 -10.54 -1.19 -17.39
C MET A 176 -11.05 0.24 -17.56
N PRO A 177 -11.59 0.87 -16.50
CA PRO A 177 -12.00 2.28 -16.54
C PRO A 177 -10.81 3.19 -16.82
N VAL A 178 -11.00 4.14 -17.74
CA VAL A 178 -9.98 5.11 -18.16
C VAL A 178 -10.63 6.47 -18.43
N ALA A 179 -9.82 7.53 -18.34
CA ALA A 179 -10.16 8.83 -18.91
C ALA A 179 -9.56 8.95 -20.32
N ILE A 180 -10.36 9.40 -21.30
CA ILE A 180 -9.95 9.54 -22.70
C ILE A 180 -10.09 11.01 -23.08
N LYS A 181 -8.96 11.65 -23.41
CA LYS A 181 -8.94 13.01 -23.96
C LYS A 181 -8.84 12.92 -25.49
N THR A 182 -9.80 13.49 -26.19
CA THR A 182 -9.88 13.51 -27.66
C THR A 182 -9.44 14.85 -28.22
#